data_AF-A0A3E0JE18-F1
#
_entry.id   AF-A0A3E0JE18-F1
#
_cell.length_a   1.000
_cell.length_b   1.000
_cell.length_c   1.000
_cell.angle_alpha   90.00
_cell.angle_beta   90.00
_cell.angle_gamma   90.00
#
_symmetry.space_group_name_H-M   'P 1'
#
loop_
_entity.id
_entity.type
_entity.pdbx_description
1 polymer ?
#
loop_
_entity_poly.entity_id
_entity_poly.type
_entity_poly.pdbx_seq_one_letter_code
_entity_poly.pdbx_strand_id
1 'polypeptide(L)'
;MRVLVQYVAALCTFLFSTVAALYEGSEIKDHPFEWRSSAVFSQWVHGEVKTSSDILVVDYLVYAAKFKPFFPLLLLLGLLYFIALSGVVLFHKRKFSLIMYFGVWAVMLLLAAFFTFPAHSLGMKMMSIVFITSGTASGLAASLLYLIYKKEGVVVWGH
;
A
#
# COMPACT_ATOMS: atom_id res chain seq x y z
N MET A 1 11.02 13.67 19.19
CA MET A 1 10.03 12.83 19.89
C MET A 1 8.74 12.62 19.10
N ARG A 2 8.03 13.66 18.62
CA ARG A 2 6.73 13.49 17.93
C ARG A 2 6.76 12.59 16.68
N VAL A 3 7.76 12.75 15.81
CA VAL A 3 7.93 11.92 14.59
C VAL A 3 8.30 10.47 14.92
N LEU A 4 9.14 10.25 15.94
CA LEU A 4 9.53 8.91 16.38
C LEU A 4 8.31 8.12 16.88
N VAL A 5 7.43 8.76 17.66
CA VAL A 5 6.20 8.14 18.13
C VAL A 5 5.29 7.74 16.97
N GLN A 6 5.18 8.59 15.94
CA GLN A 6 4.42 8.27 14.73
C GLN A 6 5.00 7.06 13.98
N TYR A 7 6.32 6.97 13.84
CA TYR A 7 6.98 5.82 13.24
C TYR A 7 6.76 4.53 14.02
N VAL A 8 6.91 4.57 15.35
CA VAL A 8 6.67 3.41 16.21
C VAL A 8 5.21 2.98 16.11
N ALA A 9 4.26 3.90 16.17
CA ALA A 9 2.84 3.59 16.02
C ALA A 9 2.50 2.98 14.65
N ALA A 10 3.07 3.51 13.57
CA ALA A 10 2.90 2.98 12.22
C ALA A 10 3.50 1.58 12.08
N LEU A 11 4.71 1.36 12.63
CA LEU A 11 5.39 0.08 12.60
C LEU A 11 4.66 -0.97 13.44
N CYS A 12 4.21 -0.63 14.65
CA CYS A 12 3.41 -1.52 15.49
C CYS A 12 2.11 -1.93 14.79
N THR A 13 1.39 -0.97 14.20
CA THR A 13 0.17 -1.25 13.42
C THR A 13 0.47 -2.16 12.23
N PHE A 14 1.54 -1.88 11.49
CA PHE A 14 1.96 -2.67 10.33
C PHE A 14 2.29 -4.12 10.73
N LEU A 15 3.14 -4.32 11.75
CA LEU A 15 3.56 -5.64 12.20
C LEU A 15 2.40 -6.45 12.78
N PHE A 16 1.58 -5.84 13.64
CA PHE A 16 0.41 -6.50 14.21
C PHE A 16 -0.56 -6.93 13.11
N SER A 17 -0.88 -6.03 12.18
CA SER A 17 -1.79 -6.33 11.07
C SER A 17 -1.20 -7.38 10.12
N THR A 18 0.13 -7.43 9.96
CA THR A 18 0.80 -8.47 9.17
C THR A 18 0.61 -9.85 9.80
N VAL A 19 0.87 -10.00 11.10
CA VAL A 19 0.67 -11.28 11.79
C VAL A 19 -0.79 -11.70 11.73
N ALA A 20 -1.72 -10.78 11.98
CA ALA A 20 -3.15 -11.06 11.92
C ALA A 20 -3.63 -11.45 10.50
N ALA A 21 -3.19 -10.72 9.47
CA ALA A 21 -3.51 -11.04 8.08
C ALA A 21 -2.93 -12.39 7.63
N LEU A 22 -1.72 -12.74 8.08
CA LEU A 22 -1.12 -14.05 7.82
C LEU A 22 -1.88 -15.17 8.53
N TYR A 23 -2.29 -14.96 9.77
CA TYR A 23 -3.10 -15.92 10.51
C TYR A 23 -4.45 -16.15 9.81
N GLU A 24 -5.21 -15.10 9.53
CA GLU A 24 -6.48 -15.20 8.82
C GLU A 24 -6.34 -15.76 7.41
N GLY A 25 -5.23 -15.42 6.74
CA GLY A 25 -4.92 -15.86 5.39
C GLY A 25 -4.53 -17.33 5.29
N SER A 26 -4.05 -17.93 6.38
CA SER A 26 -3.62 -19.33 6.41
C SER A 26 -4.75 -20.33 6.13
N GLU A 27 -6.01 -19.89 6.28
CA GLU A 27 -7.21 -20.66 5.95
C GLU A 27 -7.27 -21.06 4.47
N ILE A 28 -6.49 -20.42 3.57
CA ILE A 28 -6.35 -20.87 2.18
C ILE A 28 -6.03 -22.38 2.09
N LYS A 29 -5.32 -22.95 3.06
CA LYS A 29 -4.98 -24.38 3.10
C LYS A 29 -6.21 -25.29 3.17
N ASP A 30 -7.29 -24.80 3.75
CA ASP A 30 -8.54 -25.52 3.96
C ASP A 30 -9.53 -25.31 2.81
N HIS A 31 -9.21 -24.41 1.85
CA HIS A 31 -10.06 -24.07 0.70
C HIS A 31 -9.38 -24.32 -0.65
N PRO A 32 -9.25 -25.59 -1.11
CA PRO A 32 -8.58 -25.94 -2.37
C PRO A 32 -9.14 -25.27 -3.62
N PHE A 33 -10.44 -24.98 -3.64
CA PHE A 33 -11.09 -24.29 -4.76
C PHE A 33 -10.54 -22.88 -5.00
N GLU A 34 -9.98 -22.25 -3.96
CA GLU A 34 -9.43 -20.90 -4.03
C GLU A 34 -7.95 -20.84 -4.41
N TRP A 35 -7.26 -21.99 -4.46
CA TRP A 35 -5.82 -22.03 -4.75
C TRP A 35 -5.50 -21.46 -6.13
N ARG A 36 -6.33 -21.77 -7.14
CA ARG A 36 -6.12 -21.26 -8.50
C ARG A 36 -6.07 -19.74 -8.54
N SER A 37 -6.92 -19.07 -7.75
CA SER A 37 -7.03 -17.62 -7.76
C SER A 37 -6.08 -16.96 -6.76
N SER A 38 -5.77 -17.61 -5.64
CA SER A 38 -5.12 -16.96 -4.47
C SER A 38 -3.71 -17.46 -4.17
N ALA A 39 -3.31 -18.65 -4.63
CA ALA A 39 -1.96 -19.18 -4.46
C ALA A 39 -1.02 -18.75 -5.61
N VAL A 40 -0.99 -17.45 -5.90
CA VAL A 40 -0.30 -16.87 -7.06
C VAL A 40 1.21 -17.09 -6.99
N PHE A 41 1.83 -16.81 -5.84
CA PHE A 41 3.27 -16.93 -5.67
C PHE A 41 3.70 -18.39 -5.65
N SER A 42 2.93 -19.25 -4.97
CA SER A 42 3.16 -20.69 -4.98
C SER A 42 3.07 -21.24 -6.39
N GLN A 43 2.12 -20.78 -7.20
CA GLN A 43 2.02 -21.19 -8.60
C GLN A 43 3.21 -20.77 -9.45
N TRP A 44 3.77 -19.58 -9.19
CA TRP A 44 4.97 -19.13 -9.88
C TRP A 44 6.22 -19.94 -9.50
N VAL A 45 6.32 -20.41 -8.24
CA VAL A 45 7.50 -21.14 -7.76
C VAL A 45 7.39 -22.65 -8.03
N HIS A 46 6.23 -23.25 -7.78
CA HIS A 46 6.02 -24.70 -7.80
C HIS A 46 5.18 -25.18 -8.99
N GLY A 47 4.60 -24.27 -9.79
CA GLY A 47 3.59 -24.63 -10.79
C GLY A 47 2.24 -24.92 -10.14
N GLU A 48 1.42 -25.76 -10.75
CA GLU A 48 0.08 -26.07 -10.21
C GLU A 48 0.17 -26.63 -8.78
N VAL A 49 -0.49 -25.94 -7.84
CA VAL A 49 -0.53 -26.31 -6.42
C VAL A 49 -1.41 -27.55 -6.26
N LYS A 50 -0.81 -28.67 -5.82
CA LYS A 50 -1.52 -29.95 -5.64
C LYS A 50 -1.82 -30.26 -4.19
N THR A 51 -1.03 -29.70 -3.27
CA THR A 51 -1.17 -29.93 -1.84
C THR A 51 -1.10 -28.61 -1.07
N SER A 52 -1.72 -28.58 0.12
CA SER A 52 -1.70 -27.40 0.98
C SER A 52 -0.30 -27.06 1.52
N SER A 53 0.62 -28.03 1.54
CA SER A 53 2.04 -27.82 1.87
C SER A 53 2.80 -27.04 0.81
N ASP A 54 2.33 -27.02 -0.44
CA ASP A 54 2.97 -26.28 -1.52
C ASP A 54 2.68 -24.77 -1.43
N ILE A 55 1.76 -24.36 -0.54
CA ILE A 55 1.31 -22.98 -0.39
C ILE A 55 2.26 -22.18 0.50
N LEU A 56 2.95 -21.23 -0.14
CA LEU A 56 3.82 -20.25 0.48
C LEU A 56 3.05 -19.28 1.38
N VAL A 57 3.70 -18.86 2.46
CA VAL A 57 3.13 -17.92 3.45
C VAL A 57 2.71 -16.59 2.82
N VAL A 58 3.37 -16.15 1.75
CA VAL A 58 3.03 -14.90 1.04
C VAL A 58 1.63 -14.98 0.41
N ASP A 59 1.19 -16.15 -0.04
CA ASP A 59 -0.15 -16.33 -0.60
C ASP A 59 -1.26 -16.20 0.46
N TYR A 60 -0.93 -16.31 1.75
CA TYR A 60 -1.89 -16.07 2.82
C TYR A 60 -2.35 -14.60 2.79
N LEU A 61 -1.44 -13.67 2.48
CA LEU A 61 -1.80 -12.26 2.31
C LEU A 61 -2.72 -12.04 1.10
N VAL A 62 -2.50 -12.77 -0.01
CA VAL A 62 -3.35 -12.67 -1.21
C VAL A 62 -4.76 -13.17 -0.91
N TYR A 63 -4.87 -14.31 -0.21
CA TYR A 63 -6.15 -14.85 0.22
C TYR A 63 -6.87 -13.92 1.20
N ALA A 64 -6.18 -13.46 2.25
CA ALA A 64 -6.73 -12.51 3.21
C ALA A 64 -7.18 -11.21 2.52
N ALA A 65 -6.36 -10.65 1.63
CA ALA A 65 -6.71 -9.44 0.89
C ALA A 65 -8.00 -9.58 0.06
N LYS A 66 -8.31 -10.78 -0.43
CA LYS A 66 -9.53 -11.05 -1.21
C LYS A 66 -10.76 -11.27 -0.34
N PHE A 67 -10.65 -12.09 0.69
CA PHE A 67 -11.79 -12.65 1.43
C PHE A 67 -11.93 -12.10 2.86
N LYS A 68 -10.83 -11.66 3.48
CA LYS A 68 -10.78 -11.14 4.85
C LYS A 68 -9.97 -9.83 4.90
N PRO A 69 -10.47 -8.75 4.27
CA PRO A 69 -9.66 -7.58 3.94
C PRO A 69 -9.32 -6.68 5.12
N PHE A 70 -9.89 -6.90 6.32
CA PHE A 70 -9.74 -5.98 7.44
C PHE A 70 -8.28 -5.74 7.84
N PHE A 71 -7.54 -6.80 8.18
CA PHE A 71 -6.12 -6.68 8.52
C PHE A 71 -5.22 -6.33 7.32
N PRO A 72 -5.43 -6.87 6.10
CA PRO A 72 -4.76 -6.38 4.90
C PRO A 72 -4.94 -4.87 4.65
N LEU A 73 -6.11 -4.30 4.93
CA LEU A 73 -6.34 -2.86 4.81
C LEU A 73 -5.59 -2.07 5.89
N LEU A 74 -5.56 -2.54 7.14
CA LEU A 74 -4.77 -1.91 8.20
C LEU A 74 -3.26 -1.97 7.92
N LEU A 75 -2.78 -3.10 7.40
CA LEU A 75 -1.41 -3.27 6.92
C LEU A 75 -1.11 -2.23 5.82
N LEU A 76 -2.00 -2.12 4.83
CA LEU A 76 -1.86 -1.18 3.73
C LEU A 76 -1.82 0.27 4.24
N LEU A 77 -2.76 0.67 5.10
CA LEU A 77 -2.81 2.02 5.65
C LEU A 77 -1.55 2.35 6.47
N GLY A 78 -1.07 1.41 7.30
CA GLY A 78 0.16 1.56 8.05
C GLY A 78 1.37 1.77 7.14
N LEU A 79 1.48 0.97 6.06
CA LEU A 79 2.54 1.10 5.08
C LEU A 79 2.49 2.42 4.31
N LEU A 80 1.30 2.81 3.83
CA LEU A 80 1.09 4.08 3.12
C LEU A 80 1.48 5.28 4.00
N TYR A 81 1.07 5.25 5.27
CA TYR A 81 1.43 6.30 6.23
C TYR A 81 2.94 6.32 6.51
N PHE A 82 3.57 5.16 6.71
CA PHE A 82 5.01 5.06 6.95
C PHE A 82 5.81 5.65 5.78
N ILE A 83 5.43 5.32 4.54
CA ILE A 83 6.06 5.84 3.32
C ILE A 83 5.85 7.35 3.24
N ALA A 84 4.61 7.84 3.32
CA ALA A 84 4.30 9.27 3.28
C ALA A 84 5.09 10.08 4.32
N LEU A 85 5.16 9.61 5.57
CA LEU A 85 5.93 10.23 6.65
C LEU A 85 7.43 10.27 6.30
N SER A 86 7.96 9.19 5.73
CA SER A 86 9.36 9.10 5.32
C SER A 86 9.74 10.11 4.25
N GLY A 87 8.89 10.33 3.25
CA GLY A 87 9.13 11.39 2.26
C GLY A 87 9.12 12.79 2.87
N VAL A 88 8.20 13.07 3.79
CA VAL A 88 8.17 14.36 4.51
C VAL A 88 9.46 14.55 5.29
N VAL A 89 9.86 13.57 6.10
CA VAL A 89 11.08 13.66 6.92
C VAL A 89 12.33 13.79 6.06
N LEU A 90 12.44 13.04 4.98
CA LEU A 90 13.61 13.05 4.10
C LEU A 90 13.74 14.35 3.29
N PHE A 91 12.62 14.88 2.78
CA PHE A 91 12.63 16.01 1.85
C PHE A 91 12.13 17.33 2.43
N HIS A 92 11.83 17.43 3.74
CA HIS A 92 11.31 18.67 4.36
C HIS A 92 12.16 19.92 4.07
N LYS A 93 13.48 19.79 3.92
CA LYS A 93 14.38 20.92 3.58
C LYS A 93 14.45 21.23 2.09
N ARG A 94 14.12 20.26 1.24
CA ARG A 94 14.22 20.35 -0.23
C ARG A 94 12.82 20.46 -0.82
N LYS A 95 12.29 21.68 -0.80
CA LYS A 95 10.94 22.05 -1.22
C LYS A 95 10.50 21.43 -2.55
N PHE A 96 11.34 21.51 -3.59
CA PHE A 96 11.05 20.92 -4.90
C PHE A 96 11.05 19.38 -4.88
N SER A 97 11.99 18.75 -4.18
CA SER A 97 12.02 17.30 -4.01
C SER A 97 10.80 16.77 -3.26
N LEU A 98 10.28 17.53 -2.29
CA LEU A 98 9.06 17.16 -1.57
C LEU A 98 7.82 17.18 -2.48
N ILE A 99 7.70 18.18 -3.37
CA ILE A 99 6.63 18.21 -4.38
C ILE A 99 6.73 16.99 -5.31
N MET A 100 7.92 16.73 -5.85
CA MET A 100 8.14 15.58 -6.73
C MET A 100 7.84 14.26 -6.04
N TYR A 101 8.24 14.13 -4.76
CA TYR A 101 7.95 12.95 -3.95
C TYR A 101 6.44 12.67 -3.89
N PHE A 102 5.63 13.65 -3.48
CA PHE A 102 4.18 13.47 -3.40
C PHE A 102 3.52 13.29 -4.77
N GLY A 103 4.04 13.95 -5.81
CA GLY A 103 3.55 13.80 -7.18
C GLY A 103 3.79 12.39 -7.73
N VAL A 104 5.01 11.87 -7.61
CA VAL A 104 5.35 10.50 -8.03
C VAL A 104 4.55 9.49 -7.21
N TRP A 105 4.44 9.69 -5.90
CA TRP A 105 3.67 8.82 -5.02
C TRP A 105 2.18 8.79 -5.40
N ALA A 106 1.59 9.94 -5.73
CA ALA A 106 0.21 10.03 -6.22
C ALA A 106 0.00 9.20 -7.50
N VAL A 107 0.90 9.35 -8.49
CA VAL A 107 0.84 8.59 -9.75
C VAL A 107 0.96 7.09 -9.49
N MET A 108 1.93 6.67 -8.66
CA MET A 108 2.10 5.26 -8.30
C MET A 108 0.83 4.65 -7.66
N LEU A 109 0.19 5.39 -6.74
CA LEU A 109 -1.05 4.91 -6.10
C LEU A 109 -2.23 4.86 -7.07
N LEU A 110 -2.37 5.82 -7.97
CA LEU A 110 -3.43 5.80 -8.99
C LEU A 110 -3.22 4.67 -10.01
N LEU A 111 -1.96 4.37 -10.36
CA LEU A 111 -1.63 3.20 -11.17
C LEU A 111 -1.97 1.90 -10.43
N ALA A 112 -1.62 1.78 -9.15
CA ALA A 112 -2.00 0.62 -8.33
C ALA A 112 -3.52 0.43 -8.29
N ALA A 113 -4.28 1.51 -8.11
CA ALA A 113 -5.74 1.48 -8.17
C ALA A 113 -6.26 0.98 -9.51
N PHE A 114 -5.68 1.42 -10.63
CA PHE A 114 -6.08 0.97 -11.97
C PHE A 114 -5.94 -0.54 -12.14
N PHE A 115 -4.86 -1.14 -11.62
CA PHE A 115 -4.67 -2.60 -11.67
C PHE A 115 -5.61 -3.38 -10.76
N THR A 116 -5.98 -2.82 -9.60
CA THR A 116 -6.84 -3.52 -8.63
C THR A 116 -8.34 -3.34 -8.89
N PHE A 117 -8.73 -2.28 -9.59
CA PHE A 117 -10.15 -1.92 -9.82
C PHE A 117 -10.99 -2.98 -10.57
N PRO A 118 -10.47 -3.70 -11.58
CA PRO A 118 -11.24 -4.72 -12.30
C PRO A 118 -11.56 -5.98 -11.47
N ALA A 119 -10.99 -6.12 -10.27
CA ALA A 119 -11.15 -7.32 -9.46
C ALA A 119 -12.59 -7.48 -8.94
N HIS A 120 -13.11 -8.71 -9.00
CA HIS A 120 -14.47 -9.02 -8.58
C HIS A 120 -14.63 -9.09 -7.04
N SER A 121 -13.54 -9.37 -6.30
CA SER A 121 -13.61 -9.57 -4.85
C SER A 121 -13.82 -8.26 -4.08
N LEU A 122 -14.56 -8.36 -2.97
CA LEU A 122 -14.86 -7.21 -2.11
C LEU A 122 -13.57 -6.55 -1.58
N GLY A 123 -12.61 -7.37 -1.14
CA GLY A 123 -11.37 -6.86 -0.54
C GLY A 123 -10.50 -6.08 -1.52
N MET A 124 -10.40 -6.52 -2.77
CA MET A 124 -9.65 -5.80 -3.81
C MET A 124 -10.32 -4.47 -4.21
N LYS A 125 -11.66 -4.41 -4.18
CA LYS A 125 -12.39 -3.15 -4.36
C LYS A 125 -12.10 -2.16 -3.22
N MET A 126 -12.09 -2.64 -1.98
CA MET A 126 -11.72 -1.81 -0.81
C MET A 126 -10.29 -1.29 -0.92
N MET A 127 -9.33 -2.15 -1.30
CA MET A 127 -7.95 -1.72 -1.53
C MET A 127 -7.84 -0.66 -2.64
N SER A 128 -8.60 -0.83 -3.74
CA SER A 128 -8.65 0.15 -4.83
C SER A 128 -9.15 1.52 -4.36
N ILE A 129 -10.16 1.55 -3.50
CA ILE A 129 -10.67 2.80 -2.90
C ILE A 129 -9.60 3.47 -2.03
N VAL A 130 -8.88 2.70 -1.22
CA VAL A 130 -7.76 3.23 -0.41
C VAL A 130 -6.66 3.82 -1.30
N PHE A 131 -6.33 3.16 -2.41
CA PHE A 131 -5.35 3.68 -3.37
C PHE A 131 -5.81 4.98 -4.06
N ILE A 132 -7.08 5.06 -4.49
CA ILE A 132 -7.64 6.27 -5.12
C ILE A 132 -7.65 7.44 -4.13
N THR A 133 -8.17 7.21 -2.92
CA THR A 133 -8.28 8.25 -1.90
C THR A 133 -6.90 8.75 -1.44
N SER A 134 -5.94 7.85 -1.24
CA SER A 134 -4.57 8.21 -0.85
C SER A 134 -3.79 8.87 -2.00
N GLY A 135 -3.98 8.39 -3.24
CA GLY A 135 -3.37 8.96 -4.44
C GLY A 135 -3.86 10.38 -4.73
N THR A 136 -5.17 10.59 -4.66
CA THR A 136 -5.78 11.92 -4.82
C THR A 136 -5.33 12.88 -3.70
N ALA A 137 -5.33 12.44 -2.45
CA ALA A 137 -4.82 13.25 -1.33
C ALA A 137 -3.34 13.65 -1.51
N SER A 138 -2.50 12.73 -1.98
CA SER A 138 -1.08 12.99 -2.25
C SER A 138 -0.91 13.97 -3.43
N GLY A 139 -1.72 13.84 -4.48
CA GLY A 139 -1.71 14.77 -5.61
C GLY A 139 -2.12 16.18 -5.20
N LEU A 140 -3.18 16.31 -4.40
CA LEU A 140 -3.61 17.59 -3.83
C LEU A 140 -2.52 18.21 -2.95
N ALA A 141 -1.85 17.42 -2.12
CA ALA A 141 -0.73 17.89 -1.31
C ALA A 141 0.41 18.43 -2.20
N ALA A 142 0.78 17.73 -3.28
CA ALA A 142 1.79 18.20 -4.22
C ALA A 142 1.39 19.52 -4.89
N SER A 143 0.14 19.66 -5.34
CA SER A 143 -0.38 20.89 -5.94
C SER A 143 -0.37 22.07 -4.96
N LEU A 144 -0.81 21.86 -3.71
CA LEU A 144 -0.81 22.89 -2.67
C LEU A 144 0.61 23.33 -2.32
N LEU A 145 1.54 22.38 -2.12
CA LEU A 145 2.94 22.68 -1.85
C LEU A 145 3.58 23.47 -3.01
N TYR A 146 3.26 23.12 -4.25
CA TYR A 146 3.70 23.87 -5.43
C TYR A 146 3.21 25.33 -5.40
N LEU A 147 1.93 25.56 -5.11
CA LEU A 147 1.38 26.91 -5.04
C LEU A 147 2.04 27.75 -3.92
N ILE A 148 2.26 27.14 -2.75
CA ILE A 148 2.93 27.79 -1.61
C ILE A 148 4.36 28.19 -1.99
N TYR A 149 5.16 27.25 -2.51
CA TYR A 149 6.56 27.50 -2.83
C TYR A 149 6.76 28.40 -4.06
N LYS A 150 5.79 28.42 -4.97
CA LYS A 150 5.74 29.42 -6.05
C LYS A 150 5.51 30.82 -5.50
N LYS A 151 4.58 30.99 -4.55
CA LYS A 151 4.32 32.29 -3.89
C LYS A 151 5.54 32.80 -3.11
N GLU A 152 6.30 31.89 -2.50
CA GLU A 152 7.54 32.22 -1.76
C GLU A 152 8.74 32.52 -2.67
N GLY A 153 8.60 32.45 -4.00
CA GLY A 153 9.70 32.68 -4.94
C GLY A 153 10.76 31.58 -4.92
N VAL A 154 10.47 30.41 -4.34
CA VAL A 154 11.42 29.28 -4.28
C VAL A 154 11.36 28.42 -5.54
N VAL A 155 10.22 28.39 -6.21
CA VAL A 155 10.07 27.72 -7.51
C VAL A 155 10.17 28.78 -8.61
N VAL A 156 11.39 29.15 -8.96
CA VAL A 156 11.69 29.97 -10.14
C VAL A 156 12.00 29.01 -11.29
N TRP A 157 11.17 29.01 -12.33
CA TRP A 157 11.62 28.48 -13.62
C TRP A 157 12.70 29.41 -14.14
N GLY A 158 13.94 28.92 -14.17
CA GLY A 158 15.09 29.61 -14.72
C GLY A 158 16.18 28.60 -15.03
N HIS A 159 16.12 27.97 -16.20
CA HIS A 159 16.64 28.51 -17.46
C HIS A 159 15.89 27.90 -18.64
#